data_AF-X0W695-F1
#
_entry.id   AF-X0W695-F1
#
_cell.length_a   1.000
_cell.length_b   1.000
_cell.length_c   1.000
_cell.angle_alpha   90.00
_cell.angle_beta   90.00
_cell.angle_gamma   90.00
#
_symmetry.space_group_name_H-M   'P 1'
#
loop_
_entity.id
_entity.type
_entity.pdbx_description
1 polymer ?
#
loop_
_entity_poly.entity_id
_entity_poly.type
_entity_poly.pdbx_seq_one_letter_code
_entity_poly.pdbx_strand_id
1 'polypeptide(L)'
;KRIGDEHLKALGAYGITEDTLLESVKRNYDLNRFLNLLFNGQELVECDPPSQPMLQDVWLGHPNMQMMAARDQEGSGEGLFLAAWGGHNAQSHNHNDVGNFVIFADGKPIVIDIGRPTYRRQTFSNRRYEIWAFQSGFHNLPTINGVDQKAGRQFAAKNVSYHKNGSSAQIEMDITEAYPKAAGTESWNRIVRFNRRKDVVVVDSYTLKKPSKDIIENFVVAGKVTDTEPGKLILNDREEEVQVLLEYDSAKLS
;
A
#
# COMPACT_ATOMS: atom_id res chain seq x y z
N LYS A 1 -15.21 -5.41 21.79
CA LYS A 1 -16.24 -5.80 22.80
C LYS A 1 -17.64 -5.51 22.29
N ARG A 2 -17.98 -4.25 21.97
CA ARG A 2 -19.33 -3.84 21.50
C ARG A 2 -19.84 -4.57 20.26
N ILE A 3 -18.94 -4.99 19.37
CA ILE A 3 -19.28 -5.73 18.13
C ILE A 3 -18.93 -7.22 18.18
N GLY A 4 -18.49 -7.73 19.34
CA GLY A 4 -18.16 -9.16 19.51
C GLY A 4 -16.93 -9.69 18.76
N ASP A 5 -16.17 -8.83 18.06
CA ASP A 5 -14.99 -9.23 17.31
C ASP A 5 -13.74 -9.29 18.20
N GLU A 6 -13.20 -10.49 18.40
CA GLU A 6 -12.02 -10.74 19.24
C GLU A 6 -10.71 -10.26 18.59
N HIS A 7 -10.59 -10.28 17.27
CA HIS A 7 -9.41 -9.75 16.58
C HIS A 7 -9.35 -8.23 16.70
N LEU A 8 -10.47 -7.54 16.51
CA LEU A 8 -10.52 -6.08 16.70
C LEU A 8 -10.32 -5.67 18.16
N LYS A 9 -10.76 -6.50 19.13
CA LYS A 9 -10.42 -6.30 20.54
C LYS A 9 -8.91 -6.42 20.76
N ALA A 10 -8.30 -7.52 20.31
CA ALA A 10 -6.87 -7.75 20.45
C ALA A 10 -6.06 -6.65 19.76
N LEU A 11 -6.42 -6.26 18.54
CA LEU A 11 -5.77 -5.16 17.83
C LEU A 11 -5.85 -3.83 18.60
N GLY A 12 -7.00 -3.53 19.20
CA GLY A 12 -7.23 -2.28 19.94
C GLY A 12 -6.55 -2.22 21.30
N ALA A 13 -6.23 -3.37 21.92
CA ALA A 13 -5.59 -3.46 23.24
C ALA A 13 -4.11 -3.84 23.18
N TYR A 14 -3.62 -4.37 22.07
CA TYR A 14 -2.24 -4.82 21.95
C TYR A 14 -1.23 -3.71 22.23
N GLY A 15 -0.27 -4.02 23.10
CA GLY A 15 0.80 -3.09 23.52
C GLY A 15 0.33 -1.98 24.45
N ILE A 16 -0.93 -1.99 24.90
CA ILE A 16 -1.44 -1.04 25.89
C ILE A 16 -1.11 -1.53 27.29
N THR A 17 -0.25 -0.79 27.97
CA THR A 17 0.06 -0.91 29.41
C THR A 17 -0.34 0.37 30.15
N GLU A 18 -0.39 0.32 31.49
CA GLU A 18 -0.61 1.53 32.31
C GLU A 18 0.36 2.67 31.95
N ASP A 19 1.65 2.35 31.76
CA ASP A 19 2.67 3.33 31.39
C ASP A 19 2.37 3.97 30.02
N THR A 20 2.02 3.17 29.02
CA THR A 20 1.69 3.70 27.68
C THR A 20 0.42 4.57 27.70
N LEU A 21 -0.54 4.24 28.57
CA LEU A 21 -1.75 5.06 28.77
C LEU A 21 -1.40 6.38 29.45
N LEU A 22 -0.59 6.37 30.51
CA LEU A 22 -0.15 7.57 31.22
C LEU A 22 0.66 8.50 30.31
N GLU A 23 1.55 7.95 29.47
CA GLU A 23 2.24 8.73 28.44
C GLU A 23 1.27 9.34 27.44
N SER A 24 0.28 8.58 26.99
CA SER A 24 -0.75 9.05 26.06
C SER A 24 -1.56 10.20 26.65
N VAL A 25 -1.90 10.16 27.93
CA VAL A 25 -2.58 11.25 28.64
C VAL A 25 -1.71 12.50 28.70
N LYS A 26 -0.41 12.36 29.03
CA LYS A 26 0.53 13.50 29.11
C LYS A 26 0.74 14.19 27.76
N ARG A 27 0.58 13.48 26.65
CA ARG A 27 0.75 13.99 25.29
C ARG A 27 -0.56 14.44 24.62
N ASN A 28 -1.72 14.15 25.20
CA ASN A 28 -3.02 14.42 24.57
C ASN A 28 -3.52 15.85 24.83
N TYR A 29 -3.74 16.60 23.75
CA TYR A 29 -4.40 17.91 23.76
C TYR A 29 -5.91 17.82 23.43
N ASP A 30 -6.46 16.62 23.28
CA ASP A 30 -7.85 16.38 22.87
C ASP A 30 -8.69 15.77 24.00
N LEU A 31 -9.75 16.47 24.41
CA LEU A 31 -10.65 16.06 25.49
C LEU A 31 -11.37 14.74 25.19
N ASN A 32 -11.76 14.47 23.95
CA ASN A 32 -12.44 13.23 23.59
C ASN A 32 -11.51 12.03 23.75
N ARG A 33 -10.25 12.15 23.35
CA ARG A 33 -9.25 11.09 23.58
C ARG A 33 -9.05 10.85 25.07
N PHE A 34 -8.92 11.90 25.87
CA PHE A 34 -8.79 11.80 27.32
C PHE A 34 -10.01 11.10 27.95
N LEU A 35 -11.23 11.52 27.61
CA LEU A 35 -12.45 10.90 28.14
C LEU A 35 -12.57 9.43 27.73
N ASN A 36 -12.22 9.08 26.48
CA ASN A 36 -12.21 7.68 26.06
C ASN A 36 -11.21 6.84 26.87
N LEU A 37 -10.02 7.36 27.17
CA LEU A 37 -9.06 6.66 28.02
C LEU A 37 -9.55 6.57 29.48
N LEU A 38 -10.16 7.62 30.02
CA LEU A 38 -10.69 7.63 31.38
C LEU A 38 -11.78 6.56 31.58
N PHE A 39 -12.67 6.39 30.60
CA PHE A 39 -13.80 5.46 30.72
C PHE A 39 -13.50 4.04 30.25
N ASN A 40 -12.46 3.83 29.42
CA ASN A 40 -12.17 2.50 28.84
C ASN A 40 -10.74 2.01 29.13
N GLY A 41 -9.88 2.80 29.79
CA GLY A 41 -8.46 2.49 29.98
C GLY A 41 -8.20 1.22 30.78
N GLN A 42 -8.96 1.01 31.86
CA GLN A 42 -8.88 -0.23 32.64
C GLN A 42 -9.22 -1.45 31.78
N GLU A 43 -10.31 -1.41 31.00
CA GLU A 43 -10.68 -2.53 30.11
C GLU A 43 -9.62 -2.81 29.04
N LEU A 44 -8.89 -1.78 28.57
CA LEU A 44 -7.83 -1.95 27.59
C LEU A 44 -6.61 -2.66 28.20
N VAL A 45 -6.22 -2.29 29.41
CA VAL A 45 -5.12 -2.93 30.15
C VAL A 45 -5.47 -4.37 30.52
N GLU A 46 -6.68 -4.61 31.01
CA GLU A 46 -7.14 -5.96 31.39
C GLU A 46 -7.28 -6.93 30.21
N CYS A 47 -7.41 -6.41 28.98
CA CYS A 47 -7.52 -7.25 27.79
C CYS A 47 -6.22 -7.97 27.45
N ASP A 48 -5.06 -7.34 27.75
CA ASP A 48 -3.68 -7.83 27.57
C ASP A 48 -3.50 -8.96 26.52
N PRO A 49 -3.77 -8.70 25.23
CA PRO A 49 -3.70 -9.72 24.22
C PRO A 49 -2.23 -10.11 23.98
N PRO A 50 -1.91 -11.42 23.89
CA PRO A 50 -0.52 -11.88 23.78
C PRO A 50 0.13 -11.51 22.44
N SER A 51 -0.66 -11.19 21.41
CA SER A 51 -0.19 -10.83 20.08
C SER A 51 -1.19 -9.95 19.33
N GLN A 52 -0.71 -9.29 18.27
CA GLN A 52 -1.58 -8.70 17.27
C GLN A 52 -2.21 -9.82 16.42
N PRO A 53 -3.46 -9.68 15.94
CA PRO A 53 -4.12 -10.72 15.15
C PRO A 53 -3.37 -11.12 13.86
N MET A 54 -2.68 -10.16 13.21
CA MET A 54 -1.88 -10.36 11.98
C MET A 54 -2.50 -11.39 11.01
N LEU A 55 -3.71 -11.09 10.52
CA LEU A 55 -4.47 -11.98 9.65
C LEU A 55 -3.66 -12.37 8.41
N GLN A 56 -3.81 -13.62 7.96
CA GLN A 56 -3.12 -14.12 6.77
C GLN A 56 -3.59 -13.42 5.49
N ASP A 57 -4.90 -13.20 5.37
CA ASP A 57 -5.54 -12.57 4.22
C ASP A 57 -6.56 -11.53 4.69
N VAL A 58 -6.54 -10.36 4.05
CA VAL A 58 -7.52 -9.30 4.25
C VAL A 58 -8.03 -8.83 2.90
N TRP A 59 -9.35 -8.69 2.77
CA TRP A 59 -9.97 -8.05 1.61
C TRP A 59 -11.01 -7.03 2.08
N LEU A 60 -10.76 -5.76 1.76
CA LEU A 60 -11.68 -4.65 1.98
C LEU A 60 -12.30 -4.23 0.64
N GLY A 61 -13.22 -5.05 0.16
CA GLY A 61 -13.81 -4.92 -1.18
C GLY A 61 -14.83 -3.81 -1.38
N HIS A 62 -15.03 -2.93 -0.38
CA HIS A 62 -15.93 -1.79 -0.55
C HIS A 62 -15.44 -0.92 -1.73
N PRO A 63 -16.31 -0.41 -2.61
CA PRO A 63 -15.91 0.35 -3.81
C PRO A 63 -15.04 1.59 -3.54
N ASN A 64 -15.08 2.13 -2.32
CA ASN A 64 -14.20 3.24 -1.93
C ASN A 64 -12.78 2.80 -1.54
N MET A 65 -12.51 1.52 -1.29
CA MET A 65 -11.22 1.06 -0.73
C MET A 65 -10.52 0.06 -1.64
N GLN A 66 -11.17 -1.07 -1.94
CA GLN A 66 -10.63 -2.13 -2.81
C GLN A 66 -9.19 -2.50 -2.47
N MET A 67 -8.95 -2.79 -1.19
CA MET A 67 -7.60 -3.05 -0.66
C MET A 67 -7.49 -4.51 -0.23
N MET A 68 -6.43 -5.17 -0.67
CA MET A 68 -6.03 -6.47 -0.15
C MET A 68 -4.77 -6.37 0.71
N ALA A 69 -4.62 -7.31 1.63
CA ALA A 69 -3.34 -7.62 2.25
C ALA A 69 -3.18 -9.14 2.39
N ALA A 70 -1.94 -9.62 2.28
CA ALA A 70 -1.58 -11.02 2.45
C ALA A 70 -0.21 -11.15 3.13
N ARG A 71 -0.02 -12.18 3.95
CA ARG A 71 1.28 -12.57 4.52
C ARG A 71 1.50 -14.08 4.44
N ASP A 72 2.75 -14.49 4.56
CA ASP A 72 3.12 -15.91 4.56
C ASP A 72 2.53 -16.69 5.74
N GLN A 73 2.62 -16.12 6.94
CA GLN A 73 2.21 -16.78 8.17
C GLN A 73 1.27 -15.88 8.98
N GLU A 74 0.09 -16.42 9.31
CA GLU A 74 -0.84 -15.78 10.25
C GLU A 74 -0.16 -15.59 11.62
N GLY A 75 -0.37 -14.43 12.25
CA GLY A 75 0.21 -14.16 13.56
C GLY A 75 1.70 -13.78 13.55
N SER A 76 2.37 -13.73 12.39
CA SER A 76 3.81 -13.49 12.29
C SER A 76 4.18 -12.41 11.27
N GLY A 77 5.29 -11.73 11.52
CA GLY A 77 5.95 -10.83 10.58
C GLY A 77 7.00 -11.52 9.68
N GLU A 78 7.33 -12.79 9.97
CA GLU A 78 8.29 -13.57 9.20
C GLU A 78 7.79 -13.88 7.78
N GLY A 79 8.71 -13.91 6.82
CA GLY A 79 8.41 -14.07 5.41
C GLY A 79 7.92 -12.79 4.74
N LEU A 80 7.23 -12.95 3.61
CA LEU A 80 6.73 -11.82 2.84
C LEU A 80 5.37 -11.34 3.34
N PHE A 81 5.13 -10.04 3.18
CA PHE A 81 3.82 -9.41 3.28
C PHE A 81 3.60 -8.49 2.07
N LEU A 82 2.39 -8.51 1.53
CA LEU A 82 1.94 -7.65 0.45
C LEU A 82 0.67 -6.92 0.88
N ALA A 83 0.57 -5.63 0.57
CA ALA A 83 -0.71 -4.95 0.46
C ALA A 83 -0.81 -4.24 -0.89
N ALA A 84 -2.01 -4.20 -1.47
CA ALA A 84 -2.25 -3.59 -2.77
C ALA A 84 -3.68 -3.04 -2.85
N TRP A 85 -3.89 -1.95 -3.58
CA TRP A 85 -5.19 -1.29 -3.65
C TRP A 85 -5.51 -0.70 -5.01
N GLY A 86 -6.79 -0.74 -5.37
CA GLY A 86 -7.36 -0.02 -6.50
C GLY A 86 -7.96 1.29 -6.04
N GLY A 87 -9.27 1.30 -5.80
CA GLY A 87 -10.00 2.45 -5.27
C GLY A 87 -10.17 3.56 -6.32
N HIS A 88 -10.05 4.81 -5.89
CA HIS A 88 -10.21 5.98 -6.76
C HIS A 88 -9.45 7.19 -6.24
N ASN A 89 -9.08 8.11 -7.13
CA ASN A 89 -8.29 9.30 -6.83
C ASN A 89 -9.11 10.47 -6.25
N ALA A 90 -10.09 10.15 -5.42
CA ALA A 90 -10.90 11.12 -4.66
C ALA A 90 -11.03 10.72 -3.19
N GLN A 91 -10.03 9.99 -2.67
CA GLN A 91 -9.93 9.68 -1.25
C GLN A 91 -9.66 10.91 -0.40
N SER A 92 -10.09 10.85 0.87
CA SER A 92 -9.56 11.75 1.89
C SER A 92 -8.05 11.50 1.99
N HIS A 93 -7.24 12.52 1.72
CA HIS A 93 -5.78 12.43 1.59
C HIS A 93 -5.26 11.70 0.34
N ASN A 94 -6.00 11.73 -0.77
CA ASN A 94 -5.58 11.15 -2.06
C ASN A 94 -4.14 11.52 -2.51
N HIS A 95 -3.43 10.52 -3.05
CA HIS A 95 -2.08 10.60 -3.59
C HIS A 95 -1.99 10.30 -5.11
N ASN A 96 -3.12 10.10 -5.80
CA ASN A 96 -3.17 9.65 -7.20
C ASN A 96 -2.50 8.28 -7.40
N ASP A 97 -2.86 7.33 -6.55
CA ASP A 97 -2.13 6.09 -6.32
C ASP A 97 -2.99 4.83 -6.56
N VAL A 98 -3.96 4.90 -7.48
CA VAL A 98 -4.80 3.75 -7.84
C VAL A 98 -3.96 2.67 -8.51
N GLY A 99 -3.88 1.48 -7.91
CA GLY A 99 -3.06 0.36 -8.41
C GLY A 99 -1.72 0.18 -7.70
N ASN A 100 -1.49 0.94 -6.64
CA ASN A 100 -0.28 0.91 -5.86
C ASN A 100 -0.24 -0.31 -4.92
N PHE A 101 0.96 -0.65 -4.46
CA PHE A 101 1.22 -1.79 -3.59
C PHE A 101 2.44 -1.55 -2.71
N VAL A 102 2.60 -2.32 -1.64
CA VAL A 102 3.76 -2.30 -0.75
C VAL A 102 4.17 -3.71 -0.37
N ILE A 103 5.46 -3.94 -0.17
CA ILE A 103 6.06 -5.23 0.15
C ILE A 103 6.94 -5.09 1.39
N PHE A 104 6.76 -6.01 2.32
CA PHE A 104 7.63 -6.21 3.47
C PHE A 104 8.23 -7.62 3.41
N ALA A 105 9.44 -7.77 3.94
CA ALA A 105 10.12 -9.04 4.11
C ALA A 105 10.65 -9.13 5.54
N ASP A 106 10.31 -10.19 6.28
CA ASP A 106 10.64 -10.39 7.70
C ASP A 106 10.31 -9.18 8.58
N GLY A 107 9.14 -8.58 8.32
CA GLY A 107 8.66 -7.38 9.02
C GLY A 107 9.39 -6.09 8.66
N LYS A 108 10.36 -6.12 7.72
CA LYS A 108 11.11 -4.96 7.25
C LYS A 108 10.53 -4.42 5.93
N PRO A 109 10.42 -3.09 5.77
CA PRO A 109 9.90 -2.50 4.54
C PRO A 109 10.89 -2.65 3.38
N ILE A 110 10.41 -3.08 2.21
CA ILE A 110 11.21 -3.20 0.99
C ILE A 110 10.68 -2.24 -0.08
N VAL A 111 9.49 -2.52 -0.62
CA VAL A 111 8.77 -1.62 -1.54
C VAL A 111 7.72 -0.87 -0.73
N ILE A 112 7.80 0.45 -0.70
CA ILE A 112 7.02 1.28 0.21
C ILE A 112 6.11 2.26 -0.53
N ASP A 113 5.15 2.81 0.20
CA ASP A 113 4.57 4.09 -0.15
C ASP A 113 5.31 5.18 0.63
N ILE A 114 5.57 6.31 -0.02
CA ILE A 114 6.23 7.49 0.58
C ILE A 114 5.45 8.08 1.75
N GLY A 115 4.16 7.74 1.87
CA GLY A 115 3.30 8.17 2.95
C GLY A 115 3.06 9.68 2.95
N ARG A 116 2.81 10.23 4.13
CA ARG A 116 2.34 11.61 4.27
C ARG A 116 3.49 12.62 4.16
N PRO A 117 3.51 13.53 3.18
CA PRO A 117 4.45 14.65 3.18
C PRO A 117 4.10 15.68 4.26
N THR A 118 5.04 16.57 4.59
CA THR A 118 4.74 17.73 5.45
C THR A 118 3.67 18.59 4.80
N TYR A 119 2.55 18.78 5.49
CA TYR A 119 1.45 19.60 4.98
C TYR A 119 1.81 21.08 4.99
N ARG A 120 1.54 21.73 3.87
CA ARG A 120 1.76 23.16 3.64
C ARG A 120 0.49 23.76 3.07
N ARG A 121 0.40 25.09 3.01
CA ARG A 121 -0.74 25.80 2.39
C ARG A 121 -1.12 25.23 1.01
N GLN A 122 -0.12 24.85 0.21
CA GLN A 122 -0.29 24.23 -1.11
C GLN A 122 -1.10 22.92 -1.07
N THR A 123 -0.93 22.11 -0.02
CA THR A 123 -1.64 20.83 0.18
C THR A 123 -3.16 20.98 0.19
N PHE A 124 -3.65 22.13 0.64
CA PHE A 124 -5.07 22.47 0.78
C PHE A 124 -5.56 23.41 -0.33
N SER A 125 -4.84 23.43 -1.46
CA SER A 125 -5.19 24.24 -2.63
C SER A 125 -5.35 23.36 -3.87
N ASN A 126 -5.83 23.95 -4.96
CA ASN A 126 -5.83 23.33 -6.28
C ASN A 126 -4.43 22.95 -6.79
N ARG A 127 -3.36 23.50 -6.19
CA ARG A 127 -1.96 23.18 -6.48
C ARG A 127 -1.42 21.98 -5.71
N ARG A 128 -2.29 21.23 -5.00
CA ARG A 128 -1.91 20.02 -4.24
C ARG A 128 -1.05 19.08 -5.07
N TYR A 129 -1.50 18.75 -6.28
CA TYR A 129 -0.85 17.76 -7.15
C TYR A 129 0.35 18.28 -7.94
N GLU A 130 0.85 19.48 -7.62
CA GLU A 130 2.21 19.91 -7.99
C GLU A 130 3.25 19.46 -6.95
N ILE A 131 2.81 19.01 -5.77
CA ILE A 131 3.67 18.38 -4.77
C ILE A 131 3.94 16.95 -5.25
N TRP A 132 5.21 16.62 -5.46
CA TRP A 132 5.67 15.33 -5.97
C TRP A 132 5.06 14.14 -5.21
N ALA A 133 4.92 14.24 -3.89
CA ALA A 133 4.40 13.17 -3.04
C ALA A 133 2.89 12.85 -3.22
N PHE A 134 2.20 13.55 -4.12
CA PHE A 134 0.81 13.26 -4.48
C PHE A 134 0.66 12.94 -5.97
N GLN A 135 1.75 12.59 -6.66
CA GLN A 135 1.79 12.29 -8.09
C GLN A 135 2.14 10.81 -8.27
N SER A 136 1.43 10.09 -9.15
CA SER A 136 1.60 8.65 -9.34
C SER A 136 3.04 8.23 -9.64
N GLY A 137 3.83 9.07 -10.33
CA GLY A 137 5.23 8.77 -10.64
C GLY A 137 6.16 8.66 -9.41
N PHE A 138 5.68 9.04 -8.23
CA PHE A 138 6.38 8.84 -6.95
C PHE A 138 5.73 7.76 -6.06
N HIS A 139 4.93 6.88 -6.68
CA HIS A 139 4.32 5.69 -6.08
C HIS A 139 4.64 4.46 -6.95
N ASN A 140 4.22 3.25 -6.53
CA ASN A 140 4.57 2.00 -7.23
C ASN A 140 3.70 1.78 -8.48
N LEU A 141 3.81 2.69 -9.45
CA LEU A 141 2.89 2.87 -10.58
C LEU A 141 3.62 3.25 -11.88
N PRO A 142 3.03 2.94 -13.04
CA PRO A 142 3.59 3.36 -14.31
C PRO A 142 3.37 4.86 -14.55
N THR A 143 4.38 5.52 -15.12
CA THR A 143 4.18 6.80 -15.82
C THR A 143 4.08 6.50 -17.32
N ILE A 144 3.01 6.95 -17.96
CA ILE A 144 2.67 6.57 -19.34
C ILE A 144 2.77 7.81 -20.24
N ASN A 145 3.69 7.83 -21.20
CA ASN A 145 3.95 8.96 -22.09
C ASN A 145 4.22 10.28 -21.34
N GLY A 146 4.96 10.21 -20.22
CA GLY A 146 5.19 11.34 -19.32
C GLY A 146 3.95 11.82 -18.57
N VAL A 147 2.87 11.03 -18.55
CA VAL A 147 1.60 11.38 -17.94
C VAL A 147 1.31 10.52 -16.72
N ASP A 148 1.14 11.20 -15.60
CA ASP A 148 0.68 10.63 -14.34
C ASP A 148 -0.85 10.57 -14.23
N GLN A 149 -1.31 9.76 -13.28
CA GLN A 149 -2.71 9.73 -12.86
C GLN A 149 -3.21 11.11 -12.43
N LYS A 150 -4.53 11.28 -12.44
CA LYS A 150 -5.18 12.53 -12.03
C LYS A 150 -6.16 12.33 -10.90
N ALA A 151 -6.42 13.44 -10.20
CA ALA A 151 -7.36 13.49 -9.10
C ALA A 151 -8.80 13.65 -9.59
N GLY A 152 -9.72 12.98 -8.90
CA GLY A 152 -11.14 12.99 -9.20
C GLY A 152 -11.76 11.61 -9.06
N ARG A 153 -13.09 11.58 -8.87
CA ARG A 153 -13.82 10.33 -8.65
C ARG A 153 -13.86 9.45 -9.90
N GLN A 154 -13.77 10.06 -11.07
CA GLN A 154 -13.69 9.38 -12.36
C GLN A 154 -12.36 8.65 -12.57
N PHE A 155 -11.30 9.09 -11.89
CA PHE A 155 -9.99 8.45 -11.97
C PHE A 155 -9.93 7.32 -10.96
N ALA A 156 -10.31 6.12 -11.38
CA ALA A 156 -10.57 5.00 -10.50
C ALA A 156 -10.19 3.66 -11.15
N ALA A 157 -9.94 2.66 -10.32
CA ALA A 157 -9.80 1.29 -10.80
C ALA A 157 -11.19 0.76 -11.20
N LYS A 158 -11.23 -0.03 -12.28
CA LYS A 158 -12.39 -0.78 -12.75
C LYS A 158 -12.11 -2.27 -12.67
N ASN A 159 -13.18 -3.06 -12.74
CA ASN A 159 -13.13 -4.53 -12.79
C ASN A 159 -12.25 -5.15 -11.69
N VAL A 160 -12.26 -4.54 -10.50
CA VAL A 160 -11.39 -4.99 -9.41
C VAL A 160 -11.89 -6.30 -8.84
N SER A 161 -11.05 -7.32 -8.85
CA SER A 161 -11.34 -8.63 -8.26
C SER A 161 -10.23 -9.05 -7.31
N TYR A 162 -10.61 -9.83 -6.30
CA TYR A 162 -9.68 -10.45 -5.36
C TYR A 162 -9.89 -11.96 -5.38
N HIS A 163 -8.78 -12.69 -5.51
CA HIS A 163 -8.75 -14.15 -5.56
C HIS A 163 -7.75 -14.66 -4.54
N LYS A 164 -8.12 -15.70 -3.78
CA LYS A 164 -7.19 -16.36 -2.87
C LYS A 164 -7.39 -17.87 -2.82
N ASN A 165 -6.32 -18.57 -2.47
CA ASN A 165 -6.30 -19.98 -2.12
C ASN A 165 -5.15 -20.22 -1.11
N GLY A 166 -4.89 -21.48 -0.76
CA GLY A 166 -3.85 -21.82 0.24
C GLY A 166 -2.42 -21.45 -0.15
N SER A 167 -2.12 -21.24 -1.44
CA SER A 167 -0.78 -20.90 -1.94
C SER A 167 -0.66 -19.48 -2.47
N SER A 168 -1.76 -18.77 -2.76
CA SER A 168 -1.69 -17.41 -3.29
C SER A 168 -2.85 -16.50 -2.91
N ALA A 169 -2.60 -15.20 -2.95
CA ALA A 169 -3.60 -14.14 -2.88
C ALA A 169 -3.29 -13.11 -3.97
N GLN A 170 -4.32 -12.61 -4.66
CA GLN A 170 -4.15 -11.76 -5.82
C GLN A 170 -5.25 -10.71 -5.89
N ILE A 171 -4.88 -9.49 -6.25
CA ILE A 171 -5.79 -8.47 -6.75
C ILE A 171 -5.52 -8.24 -8.24
N GLU A 172 -6.59 -8.12 -9.02
CA GLU A 172 -6.57 -7.74 -10.42
C GLU A 172 -7.42 -6.48 -10.60
N MET A 173 -6.93 -5.53 -11.40
CA MET A 173 -7.59 -4.25 -11.59
C MET A 173 -7.25 -3.61 -12.93
N ASP A 174 -8.27 -3.03 -13.56
CA ASP A 174 -8.11 -2.14 -14.69
C ASP A 174 -7.86 -0.71 -14.18
N ILE A 175 -6.64 -0.20 -14.35
CA ILE A 175 -6.24 1.14 -13.90
C ILE A 175 -6.27 2.19 -15.02
N THR A 176 -6.79 1.84 -16.20
CA THR A 176 -6.82 2.73 -17.39
C THR A 176 -7.38 4.10 -17.07
N GLU A 177 -8.51 4.13 -16.37
CA GLU A 177 -9.27 5.35 -16.12
C GLU A 177 -8.65 6.21 -15.04
N ALA A 178 -7.69 5.68 -14.26
CA ALA A 178 -6.91 6.49 -13.34
C ALA A 178 -5.98 7.48 -14.08
N TYR A 179 -5.65 7.19 -15.34
CA TYR A 179 -4.88 8.05 -16.23
C TYR A 179 -5.79 8.92 -17.10
N PRO A 180 -5.43 10.19 -17.33
CA PRO A 180 -6.18 11.03 -18.26
C PRO A 180 -5.95 10.58 -19.71
N LYS A 181 -6.87 10.94 -20.62
CA LYS A 181 -6.81 10.59 -22.06
C LYS A 181 -5.47 10.94 -22.74
N ALA A 182 -4.76 11.95 -22.23
CA ALA A 182 -3.45 12.37 -22.73
C ALA A 182 -2.37 11.29 -22.57
N ALA A 183 -2.52 10.35 -21.62
CA ALA A 183 -1.63 9.20 -21.47
C ALA A 183 -1.67 8.25 -22.68
N GLY A 184 -2.69 8.35 -23.55
CA GLY A 184 -2.75 7.54 -24.77
C GLY A 184 -3.11 6.06 -24.53
N THR A 185 -3.53 5.69 -23.32
CA THR A 185 -3.91 4.33 -22.95
C THR A 185 -5.33 3.99 -23.44
N GLU A 186 -5.52 2.79 -23.99
CA GLU A 186 -6.83 2.18 -24.27
C GLU A 186 -7.24 1.19 -23.17
N SER A 187 -6.27 0.40 -22.70
CA SER A 187 -6.43 -0.50 -21.57
C SER A 187 -5.11 -0.63 -20.79
N TRP A 188 -5.20 -0.81 -19.48
CA TRP A 188 -4.09 -1.12 -18.59
C TRP A 188 -4.60 -1.96 -17.42
N ASN A 189 -4.42 -3.28 -17.53
CA ASN A 189 -4.77 -4.22 -16.48
C ASN A 189 -3.53 -4.58 -15.68
N ARG A 190 -3.60 -4.35 -14.37
CA ARG A 190 -2.55 -4.70 -13.42
C ARG A 190 -3.00 -5.86 -12.55
N ILE A 191 -2.13 -6.87 -12.43
CA ILE A 191 -2.26 -7.97 -11.49
C ILE A 191 -1.14 -7.83 -10.46
N VAL A 192 -1.49 -7.85 -9.17
CA VAL A 192 -0.54 -7.94 -8.07
C VAL A 192 -0.83 -9.22 -7.31
N ARG A 193 0.07 -10.20 -7.40
CA ARG A 193 -0.10 -11.54 -6.85
C ARG A 193 0.98 -11.86 -5.82
N PHE A 194 0.54 -12.30 -4.66
CA PHE A 194 1.35 -12.87 -3.61
C PHE A 194 1.37 -14.40 -3.74
N ASN A 195 2.53 -15.00 -4.02
CA ASN A 195 2.72 -16.44 -3.97
C ASN A 195 3.45 -16.79 -2.67
N ARG A 196 2.72 -17.45 -1.76
CA ARG A 196 3.18 -17.72 -0.39
C ARG A 196 4.51 -18.47 -0.39
N ARG A 197 5.42 -18.02 0.47
CA ARG A 197 6.75 -18.56 0.72
C ARG A 197 7.64 -18.59 -0.52
N LYS A 198 7.33 -17.75 -1.50
CA LYS A 198 8.02 -17.74 -2.78
C LYS A 198 8.32 -16.33 -3.26
N ASP A 199 7.32 -15.61 -3.75
CA ASP A 199 7.53 -14.34 -4.46
C ASP A 199 6.26 -13.47 -4.50
N VAL A 200 6.45 -12.21 -4.89
CA VAL A 200 5.39 -11.30 -5.34
C VAL A 200 5.57 -11.09 -6.83
N VAL A 201 4.49 -11.17 -7.59
CA VAL A 201 4.48 -11.01 -9.04
C VAL A 201 3.55 -9.86 -9.41
N VAL A 202 4.09 -8.85 -10.09
CA VAL A 202 3.35 -7.75 -10.70
C VAL A 202 3.34 -7.97 -12.21
N VAL A 203 2.15 -7.95 -12.82
CA VAL A 203 2.00 -8.06 -14.28
C VAL A 203 1.12 -6.93 -14.76
N ASP A 204 1.66 -6.13 -15.68
CA ASP A 204 0.93 -5.12 -16.42
C ASP A 204 0.68 -5.60 -17.86
N SER A 205 -0.59 -5.56 -18.26
CA SER A 205 -1.03 -5.88 -19.62
C SER A 205 -1.82 -4.70 -20.17
N TYR A 206 -1.28 -4.06 -21.20
CA TYR A 206 -1.81 -2.79 -21.70
C TYR A 206 -1.95 -2.74 -23.21
N THR A 207 -2.80 -1.82 -23.68
CA THR A 207 -2.93 -1.43 -25.08
C THR A 207 -2.87 0.09 -25.16
N LEU A 208 -2.01 0.61 -26.04
CA LEU A 208 -1.89 2.04 -26.30
C LEU A 208 -2.50 2.39 -27.66
N LYS A 209 -3.05 3.60 -27.77
CA LYS A 209 -3.59 4.15 -29.02
C LYS A 209 -2.54 4.31 -30.11
N LYS A 210 -1.28 4.46 -29.71
CA LYS A 210 -0.12 4.58 -30.59
C LYS A 210 1.07 3.87 -29.94
N PRO A 211 2.00 3.31 -30.74
CA PRO A 211 3.26 2.79 -30.21
C PRO A 211 4.00 3.86 -29.40
N SER A 212 4.54 3.47 -28.25
CA SER A 212 5.32 4.34 -27.37
C SER A 212 6.62 3.66 -26.94
N LYS A 213 7.61 4.48 -26.62
CA LYS A 213 8.86 4.10 -25.94
C LYS A 213 9.01 4.78 -24.58
N ASP A 214 7.96 5.47 -24.13
CA ASP A 214 7.96 6.29 -22.92
C ASP A 214 6.97 5.70 -21.92
N ILE A 215 7.34 4.54 -21.39
CA ILE A 215 6.65 3.87 -20.29
C ILE A 215 7.71 3.63 -19.22
N ILE A 216 7.46 4.14 -18.03
CA ILE A 216 8.37 4.01 -16.90
C ILE A 216 7.62 3.33 -15.76
N GLU A 217 8.10 2.19 -15.29
CA GLU A 217 7.62 1.58 -14.05
C GLU A 217 8.37 2.20 -12.88
N ASN A 218 7.66 2.94 -12.03
CA ASN A 218 8.24 3.55 -10.83
C ASN A 218 8.01 2.63 -9.64
N PHE A 219 9.07 2.35 -8.87
CA PHE A 219 8.96 1.71 -7.55
C PHE A 219 9.75 2.51 -6.51
N VAL A 220 9.14 2.71 -5.34
CA VAL A 220 9.78 3.38 -4.20
C VAL A 220 10.31 2.30 -3.27
N VAL A 221 11.62 2.31 -3.07
CA VAL A 221 12.32 1.33 -2.24
C VAL A 221 12.78 1.99 -0.95
N ALA A 222 12.63 1.29 0.17
CA ALA A 222 12.94 1.81 1.51
C ALA A 222 14.44 2.08 1.71
N GLY A 223 15.28 1.20 1.16
CA GLY A 223 16.73 1.24 1.28
C GLY A 223 17.43 1.31 -0.07
N LYS A 224 18.66 0.81 -0.09
CA LYS A 224 19.55 0.86 -1.25
C LYS A 224 19.09 -0.11 -2.35
N VAL A 225 19.09 0.38 -3.59
CA VAL A 225 18.92 -0.43 -4.80
C VAL A 225 20.27 -0.63 -5.47
N THR A 226 20.59 -1.86 -5.84
CA THR A 226 21.82 -2.19 -6.57
C THR A 226 21.46 -2.88 -7.88
N ASP A 227 21.88 -2.29 -9.00
CA ASP A 227 21.82 -2.91 -10.32
C ASP A 227 22.96 -3.93 -10.43
N THR A 228 22.61 -5.18 -10.76
CA THR A 228 23.57 -6.28 -10.85
C THR A 228 23.82 -6.69 -12.31
N GLU A 229 22.76 -6.97 -13.04
CA GLU A 229 22.78 -7.31 -14.47
C GLU A 229 21.42 -6.95 -15.11
N PRO A 230 21.35 -6.79 -16.46
CA PRO A 230 20.10 -6.41 -17.13
C PRO A 230 18.93 -7.32 -16.74
N GLY A 231 17.90 -6.73 -16.13
CA GLY A 231 16.72 -7.47 -15.67
C GLY A 231 16.75 -7.88 -14.21
N LYS A 232 17.79 -7.52 -13.43
CA LYS A 232 17.91 -7.88 -12.03
C LYS A 232 18.37 -6.71 -11.16
N LEU A 233 17.61 -6.44 -10.10
CA LEU A 233 17.95 -5.45 -9.08
C LEU A 233 17.90 -6.10 -7.70
N ILE A 234 18.86 -5.75 -6.84
CA ILE A 234 18.79 -6.09 -5.41
C ILE A 234 18.20 -4.91 -4.65
N LEU A 235 17.10 -5.17 -3.94
CA LEU A 235 16.41 -4.20 -3.09
C LEU A 235 16.72 -4.52 -1.64
N ASN A 236 17.22 -3.54 -0.89
CA ASN A 236 17.48 -3.69 0.54
C ASN A 236 16.43 -2.92 1.34
N ASP A 237 16.17 -3.39 2.56
CA ASP A 237 15.59 -2.52 3.58
C ASP A 237 16.58 -1.40 3.96
N ARG A 238 16.11 -0.46 4.77
CA ARG A 238 16.90 0.73 5.14
C ARG A 238 18.17 0.39 5.94
N GLU A 239 18.10 -0.64 6.77
CA GLU A 239 19.21 -1.05 7.65
C GLU A 239 20.11 -2.13 6.99
N GLU A 240 19.82 -2.52 5.75
CA GLU A 240 20.53 -3.57 5.00
C GLU A 240 20.56 -4.94 5.71
N GLU A 241 19.52 -5.25 6.48
CA GLU A 241 19.32 -6.53 7.18
C GLU A 241 18.60 -7.56 6.31
N VAL A 242 17.73 -7.10 5.40
CA VAL A 242 16.94 -7.96 4.51
C VAL A 242 17.09 -7.48 3.08
N GLN A 243 17.28 -8.43 2.17
CA GLN A 243 17.39 -8.19 0.73
C GLN A 243 16.36 -9.01 -0.05
N VAL A 244 15.84 -8.42 -1.13
CA VAL A 244 14.94 -9.05 -2.09
C VAL A 244 15.49 -8.85 -3.50
N LEU A 245 15.46 -9.90 -4.32
CA LEU A 245 15.76 -9.81 -5.75
C LEU A 245 14.49 -9.40 -6.50
N LEU A 246 14.58 -8.33 -7.27
CA LEU A 246 13.59 -7.97 -8.29
C LEU A 246 14.09 -8.45 -9.64
N GLU A 247 13.29 -9.26 -10.32
CA GLU A 247 13.55 -9.74 -11.68
C GLU A 247 12.53 -9.15 -12.66
N TYR A 248 13.00 -8.69 -13.82
CA TYR A 248 12.18 -8.16 -14.91
C TYR A 248 12.77 -8.51 -16.28
N ASP A 249 11.92 -8.49 -17.31
CA ASP A 249 12.35 -8.70 -18.70
C ASP A 249 12.97 -7.42 -19.25
N SER A 250 14.30 -7.35 -19.25
CA SER A 250 15.04 -6.16 -19.70
C SER A 250 14.80 -5.83 -21.18
N ALA A 251 14.41 -6.80 -22.02
CA ALA A 251 14.10 -6.53 -23.43
C ALA A 251 12.75 -5.83 -23.62
N LYS A 252 11.89 -5.80 -22.59
CA LYS A 252 10.58 -5.12 -22.61
C LYS A 252 10.59 -3.73 -21.98
N LEU A 253 11.63 -3.40 -21.21
CA LEU A 253 11.76 -2.13 -20.47
C LEU A 253 13.03 -1.33 -20.85
N SER A 254 13.62 -1.62 -22.03
CA SER A 254 14.82 -0.95 -22.58
C SER A 254 14.52 0.24 -23.48
#